data_AF-A0A1H9AR54-F1
#
_entry.id   AF-A0A1H9AR54-F1
#
_cell.length_a   1.000
_cell.length_b   1.000
_cell.length_c   1.000
_cell.angle_alpha   90.00
_cell.angle_beta   90.00
_cell.angle_gamma   90.00
#
_symmetry.space_group_name_H-M   'P 1'
#
loop_
_entity.id
_entity.type
_entity.pdbx_description
1 polymer ?
#
loop_
_entity_poly.entity_id
_entity_poly.type
_entity_poly.pdbx_seq_one_letter_code
_entity_poly.pdbx_strand_id
1 'polypeptide(L)'
;METWRIVATSLFALGGLVMVLVAMAQVRDRKYSQRVQVVQAGVIGLVVVVVVTASIALWLPSVVAWALVAATAMAVLFLTMVD
;
A
#
# COMPACT_ATOMS: atom_id res chain seq x y z
N MET A 1 -19.02 -4.72 12.22
CA MET A 1 -18.17 -5.08 11.06
C MET A 1 -17.81 -6.54 11.18
N GLU A 2 -17.90 -7.34 10.11
CA GLU A 2 -17.45 -8.73 10.19
C GLU A 2 -15.96 -8.80 10.53
N THR A 3 -15.58 -9.77 11.37
CA THR A 3 -14.19 -9.99 11.83
C THR A 3 -13.22 -10.09 10.66
N TRP A 4 -13.60 -10.76 9.56
CA TRP A 4 -12.75 -10.90 8.38
C TRP A 4 -12.44 -9.57 7.69
N ARG A 5 -13.37 -8.60 7.71
CA ARG A 5 -13.15 -7.26 7.13
C ARG A 5 -12.17 -6.46 7.94
N ILE A 6 -12.25 -6.54 9.26
CA ILE A 6 -11.31 -5.88 10.17
C ILE A 6 -9.90 -6.41 9.91
N VAL A 7 -9.75 -7.74 9.81
CA VAL A 7 -8.45 -8.37 9.53
C VAL A 7 -7.91 -7.95 8.16
N ALA A 8 -8.73 -8.03 7.10
CA ALA A 8 -8.30 -7.64 5.75
C ALA A 8 -7.93 -6.15 5.65
N THR A 9 -8.71 -5.27 6.30
CA THR A 9 -8.45 -3.83 6.32
C THR A 9 -7.14 -3.53 7.03
N SER A 10 -6.90 -4.13 8.20
CA SER A 10 -5.66 -3.93 8.96
C SER A 10 -4.44 -4.46 8.22
N LEU A 11 -4.52 -5.65 7.63
CA LEU A 11 -3.44 -6.22 6.83
C LEU A 11 -3.12 -5.35 5.60
N PHE A 12 -4.14 -4.93 4.86
CA PHE A 12 -3.94 -4.06 3.70
C PHE A 12 -3.38 -2.70 4.10
N ALA A 13 -3.88 -2.09 5.18
CA ALA A 13 -3.38 -0.80 5.64
C ALA A 13 -1.88 -0.87 5.99
N LEU A 14 -1.46 -1.90 6.73
CA LEU A 14 -0.05 -2.09 7.09
C LEU A 14 0.81 -2.36 5.85
N GLY A 15 0.42 -3.31 4.99
CA GLY A 15 1.18 -3.63 3.78
C GLY A 15 1.23 -2.45 2.78
N GLY A 16 0.12 -1.72 2.65
CA GLY A 16 0.02 -0.52 1.83
C GLY A 16 0.95 0.58 2.32
N LEU A 17 1.04 0.82 3.64
CA LEU A 17 1.99 1.78 4.20
C LEU A 17 3.43 1.41 3.87
N VAL A 18 3.80 0.14 3.96
CA VAL A 18 5.14 -0.33 3.54
C VAL A 18 5.40 -0.01 2.07
N MET A 19 4.43 -0.29 1.18
CA MET A 19 4.53 0.06 -0.25
C MET A 19 4.76 1.55 -0.48
N VAL A 20 4.12 2.43 0.30
CA VAL A 20 4.34 3.89 0.21
C VAL A 20 5.76 4.25 0.62
N LEU A 21 6.28 3.67 1.70
CA LEU A 21 7.65 3.90 2.14
C LEU A 21 8.66 3.45 1.09
N VAL A 22 8.44 2.26 0.50
CA VAL A 22 9.27 1.74 -0.59
C VAL A 22 9.22 2.67 -1.81
N ALA A 23 8.05 3.15 -2.20
CA ALA A 23 7.93 4.09 -3.31
C ALA A 23 8.69 5.41 -3.04
N MET A 24 8.61 5.94 -1.81
CA MET A 24 9.39 7.11 -1.41
C MET A 24 10.90 6.83 -1.45
N ALA A 25 11.34 5.65 -0.99
CA ALA A 25 12.74 5.25 -1.04
C ALA A 25 13.23 5.15 -2.50
N GLN A 26 12.48 4.48 -3.36
CA GLN A 26 12.81 4.37 -4.80
C GLN A 26 12.90 5.73 -5.48
N VAL A 27 12.02 6.68 -5.16
CA VAL A 27 12.12 8.04 -5.72
C VAL A 27 13.31 8.78 -5.13
N ARG A 28 13.60 8.60 -3.84
CA ARG A 28 14.75 9.23 -3.18
C ARG A 28 16.08 8.77 -3.78
N ASP A 29 16.18 7.50 -4.15
CA ASP A 29 17.42 6.90 -4.63
C ASP A 29 17.69 7.19 -6.13
N ARG A 30 16.75 7.81 -6.84
CA ARG A 30 16.97 8.28 -8.22
C ARG A 30 18.00 9.41 -8.27
N LYS A 31 18.94 9.32 -9.21
CA LYS A 31 19.90 10.40 -9.52
C LYS A 31 19.11 11.68 -9.87
N TYR A 32 19.40 12.79 -9.18
CA TYR A 32 18.72 14.10 -9.29
C TYR A 32 17.32 14.21 -8.66
N SER A 33 16.95 13.29 -7.76
CA SER A 33 15.67 13.39 -7.06
C SER A 33 15.59 14.64 -6.18
N GLN A 34 14.53 15.42 -6.35
CA GLN A 34 14.22 16.56 -5.50
C GLN A 34 13.33 16.13 -4.33
N ARG A 35 13.52 16.71 -3.13
CA ARG A 35 12.70 16.42 -1.94
C ARG A 35 11.19 16.51 -2.20
N VAL A 36 10.77 17.43 -3.08
CA VAL A 36 9.37 17.62 -3.48
C VAL A 36 8.81 16.37 -4.16
N GLN A 37 9.59 15.70 -5.02
CA GLN A 37 9.14 14.50 -5.74
C GLN A 37 8.93 13.31 -4.79
N VAL A 38 9.78 13.17 -3.77
CA VAL A 38 9.63 12.14 -2.73
C VAL A 38 8.35 12.36 -1.92
N VAL A 39 8.09 13.60 -1.50
CA VAL A 39 6.85 13.94 -0.77
C VAL A 39 5.62 13.71 -1.65
N GLN A 40 5.68 14.11 -2.93
CA GLN A 40 4.59 13.88 -3.87
C GLN A 40 4.30 12.39 -4.05
N ALA A 41 5.33 11.55 -4.21
CA ALA A 41 5.18 10.10 -4.27
C ALA A 41 4.56 9.53 -2.99
N GLY A 42 5.00 10.01 -1.82
CA GLY A 42 4.43 9.64 -0.53
C GLY A 42 2.95 9.99 -0.40
N VAL A 43 2.58 11.23 -0.74
CA VAL A 43 1.19 11.71 -0.66
C VAL A 43 0.28 10.93 -1.62
N ILE A 44 0.71 10.74 -2.88
CA ILE A 44 -0.06 9.95 -3.86
C ILE A 44 -0.25 8.53 -3.36
N GLY A 45 0.82 7.88 -2.88
CA GLY A 45 0.76 6.54 -2.32
C GLY A 45 -0.21 6.45 -1.12
N LEU A 46 -0.12 7.39 -0.17
CA LEU A 46 -1.02 7.43 0.99
C LEU A 46 -2.48 7.59 0.59
N VAL A 47 -2.78 8.48 -0.36
CA VAL A 47 -4.15 8.68 -0.86
C VAL A 47 -4.70 7.37 -1.44
N VAL A 48 -3.91 6.68 -2.27
CA VAL A 48 -4.32 5.38 -2.83
C VAL A 48 -4.58 4.36 -1.73
N VAL A 49 -3.68 4.23 -0.75
CA VAL A 49 -3.85 3.31 0.39
C VAL A 49 -5.12 3.62 1.16
N VAL A 50 -5.39 4.88 1.48
CA VAL A 50 -6.60 5.30 2.22
C VAL A 50 -7.86 4.95 1.43
N VAL A 51 -7.90 5.27 0.13
CA VAL A 51 -9.05 4.99 -0.73
C VAL A 51 -9.34 3.49 -0.81
N VAL A 52 -8.31 2.67 -1.01
CA VAL A 52 -8.49 1.21 -1.09
C VAL A 52 -8.84 0.62 0.28
N THR A 53 -8.22 1.08 1.36
CA THR A 53 -8.54 0.65 2.74
C THR A 53 -10.00 0.97 3.09
N ALA A 54 -10.47 2.18 2.78
CA ALA A 54 -11.87 2.56 2.97
C ALA A 54 -12.81 1.72 2.09
N SER A 55 -12.41 1.41 0.87
CA SER A 55 -13.16 0.52 -0.03
C SER A 55 -13.26 -0.89 0.55
N ILE A 56 -12.20 -1.43 1.15
CA ILE A 56 -12.20 -2.75 1.80
C ILE A 56 -13.15 -2.74 2.99
N ALA A 57 -13.08 -1.68 3.79
CA ALA A 57 -13.86 -1.51 5.00
C ALA A 57 -15.34 -1.22 4.75
N LEU A 58 -15.75 -0.75 3.56
CA LEU A 58 -17.13 -0.29 3.32
C LEU A 58 -17.82 -0.98 2.13
N TRP A 59 -17.13 -1.31 1.04
CA TRP A 59 -17.78 -1.68 -0.23
C TRP A 59 -17.34 -3.01 -0.84
N LEU A 60 -16.11 -3.46 -0.59
CA LEU A 60 -15.55 -4.57 -1.38
C LEU A 60 -16.09 -5.95 -0.96
N PRO A 61 -16.40 -6.82 -1.95
CA PRO A 61 -16.65 -8.24 -1.71
C PRO A 61 -15.42 -8.93 -1.11
N SER A 62 -15.64 -9.98 -0.33
CA SER A 62 -14.58 -10.71 0.39
C SER A 62 -13.44 -11.17 -0.52
N VAL A 63 -13.78 -11.78 -1.65
CA VAL A 63 -12.78 -12.29 -2.61
C VAL A 63 -11.85 -11.17 -3.10
N VAL A 64 -12.40 -10.00 -3.41
CA VAL A 64 -11.61 -8.87 -3.93
C VAL A 64 -10.72 -8.26 -2.84
N ALA A 65 -11.25 -8.14 -1.61
CA ALA A 65 -10.47 -7.66 -0.47
C ALA A 65 -9.26 -8.56 -0.20
N TRP A 66 -9.45 -9.88 -0.17
CA TRP A 66 -8.36 -10.83 0.05
C TRP A 66 -7.38 -10.90 -1.13
N ALA A 67 -7.86 -10.75 -2.37
CA ALA A 67 -6.98 -10.65 -3.53
C ALA A 67 -6.06 -9.41 -3.45
N LEU A 68 -6.59 -8.27 -3.02
CA LEU A 68 -5.79 -7.05 -2.78
C LEU A 68 -4.76 -7.23 -1.65
N VAL A 69 -5.15 -7.86 -0.55
CA VAL A 69 -4.24 -8.18 0.56
C VAL A 69 -3.11 -9.09 0.06
N ALA A 70 -3.43 -10.16 -0.67
CA ALA A 70 -2.44 -11.08 -1.22
C ALA A 70 -1.51 -10.38 -2.23
N ALA A 71 -2.07 -9.56 -3.14
CA ALA A 71 -1.29 -8.78 -4.08
C ALA A 71 -0.32 -7.82 -3.38
N THR A 72 -0.78 -7.16 -2.31
CA THR A 72 0.06 -6.26 -1.51
C THR A 72 1.17 -7.01 -0.80
N ALA A 73 0.86 -8.16 -0.18
CA ALA A 73 1.86 -9.00 0.46
C ALA A 73 2.93 -9.49 -0.54
N MET A 74 2.50 -9.95 -1.72
CA MET A 74 3.43 -10.35 -2.79
C MET A 74 4.29 -9.18 -3.27
N ALA A 75 3.71 -8.00 -3.45
CA ALA A 75 4.45 -6.82 -3.87
C ALA A 75 5.49 -6.39 -2.82
N VAL A 76 5.13 -6.38 -1.54
CA VAL A 76 6.07 -6.09 -0.44
C VAL A 76 7.21 -7.11 -0.45
N LEU A 77 6.91 -8.41 -0.44
CA LEU A 77 7.92 -9.46 -0.44
C LEU A 77 8.86 -9.31 -1.63
N PHE A 78 8.31 -9.17 -2.84
CA PHE A 78 9.09 -9.01 -4.06
C PHE A 78 9.99 -7.79 -3.98
N LEU A 79 9.46 -6.62 -3.63
CA LEU A 79 10.24 -5.38 -3.56
C LEU A 79 11.33 -5.44 -2.48
N THR A 80 11.08 -6.11 -1.35
CA THR A 80 12.08 -6.23 -0.27
C THR A 80 13.13 -7.32 -0.51
N MET A 81 12.86 -8.30 -1.38
CA MET A 81 13.80 -9.38 -1.70
C MET A 81 14.60 -9.12 -2.98
N VAL A 82 14.13 -8.20 -3.82
CA VAL A 82 14.77 -7.82 -5.09
C VAL A 82 15.84 -6.72 -4.88
N ASP A 83 16.02 -6.23 -3.64
CA ASP A 83 17.16 -5.38 -3.27
C ASP A 83 18.52 -6.02 -3.60
#